data_AF-A0A2G9QBS2-F1
#
_entry.id   AF-A0A2G9QBS2-F1
#
_cell.length_a   1.000
_cell.length_b   1.000
_cell.length_c   1.000
_cell.angle_alpha   90.00
_cell.angle_beta   90.00
_cell.angle_gamma   90.00
#
_symmetry.space_group_name_H-M   'P 1'
#
loop_
_entity.id
_entity.type
_entity.pdbx_description
1 polymer ?
#
loop_
_entity_poly.entity_id
_entity_poly.type
_entity_poly.pdbx_seq_one_letter_code
_entity_poly.pdbx_strand_id
1 'polypeptide(L)'
;MPPRFIKKGQLNADEISLRPAQSFLMNKTQVPKLQPQMSMMPPRTQTPPMGQAFLTVLDQCPKLEVDIPLVKSYLAQFAARAIIAELVSISELGQPLENGTHFPLFLLCLQQLAKLKDKEWLTELFQLSKVNMQKMLPEIDQNKDRMLEILDGKGLSFLFPLMKLEKELLKQIQMDPSPQTIYKWIKDNISPKLHVDKGFVNILMTRGLIHRMRCMLLRFFVHFYDMEIIEEEAFLAWKEDITQEFPGKGKALFQAFQNSESLCRGTIMVWNQISQLKVMV
;
A
#
# COMPACT_ATOMS: atom_id res chain seq x y z
N MET A 1 -76.62 33.08 3.85
CA MET A 1 -77.16 33.70 5.08
C MET A 1 -76.34 33.20 6.27
N PRO A 2 -75.62 34.06 7.01
CA PRO A 2 -74.86 33.64 8.19
C PRO A 2 -75.53 34.10 9.51
N PRO A 3 -75.45 33.31 10.58
CA PRO A 3 -75.57 33.81 11.97
C PRO A 3 -74.30 33.49 12.78
N ARG A 4 -73.63 34.51 13.36
CA ARG A 4 -73.73 35.04 14.73
C ARG A 4 -72.65 34.48 15.68
N PHE A 5 -71.75 35.36 16.14
CA PHE A 5 -71.21 35.32 17.51
C PHE A 5 -71.11 36.77 18.05
N ILE A 6 -71.52 36.94 19.32
CA ILE A 6 -71.78 38.21 20.01
C ILE A 6 -70.80 38.39 21.18
N LYS A 7 -70.17 39.57 21.21
CA LYS A 7 -69.70 40.45 22.32
C LYS A 7 -68.92 39.96 23.55
N LYS A 8 -67.80 40.68 23.71
CA LYS A 8 -67.31 41.51 24.85
C LYS A 8 -66.64 40.84 26.06
N GLY A 9 -65.47 41.39 26.40
CA GLY A 9 -64.95 41.45 27.77
C GLY A 9 -63.49 41.91 27.83
N GLN A 10 -63.26 43.23 27.91
CA GLN A 10 -61.99 43.78 28.44
C GLN A 10 -61.96 43.50 29.95
N LEU A 11 -60.82 43.05 30.47
CA LEU A 11 -60.56 42.99 31.91
C LEU A 11 -59.20 43.66 32.18
N ASN A 12 -59.29 44.75 32.94
CA ASN A 12 -58.21 45.43 33.63
C ASN A 12 -58.30 44.96 35.09
N ALA A 13 -57.21 44.52 35.71
CA ALA A 13 -57.23 44.01 37.08
C ALA A 13 -55.91 44.27 37.81
N ASP A 14 -55.74 45.53 38.24
CA ASP A 14 -55.03 45.83 39.48
C ASP A 14 -55.96 45.44 40.65
N GLU A 15 -55.68 44.32 41.33
CA GLU A 15 -56.15 44.09 42.70
C GLU A 15 -55.28 43.00 43.37
N ILE A 16 -54.31 43.46 44.16
CA ILE A 16 -53.46 42.64 45.03
C ILE A 16 -54.18 42.51 46.38
N SER A 17 -54.44 41.29 46.84
CA SER A 17 -54.92 41.03 48.20
C SER A 17 -54.06 39.97 48.90
N LEU A 18 -53.36 40.42 49.95
CA LEU A 18 -52.55 39.64 50.89
C LEU A 18 -53.43 38.98 51.96
N ARG A 19 -53.27 37.66 52.20
CA ARG A 19 -53.63 36.99 53.47
C ARG A 19 -52.65 35.87 53.84
N PRO A 20 -52.48 35.58 55.14
CA PRO A 20 -51.26 34.96 55.68
C PRO A 20 -51.31 33.43 55.66
N ALA A 21 -50.14 32.80 55.50
CA ALA A 21 -49.95 31.36 55.58
C ALA A 21 -50.22 30.85 57.00
N GLN A 22 -51.20 29.97 57.15
CA GLN A 22 -51.42 29.22 58.39
C GLN A 22 -50.33 28.15 58.56
N SER A 23 -49.63 28.24 59.68
CA SER A 23 -48.69 27.23 60.18
C SER A 23 -49.41 25.93 60.53
N PHE A 24 -49.02 24.82 59.88
CA PHE A 24 -49.32 23.47 60.39
C PHE A 24 -48.03 22.82 60.92
N LEU A 25 -48.16 22.31 62.13
CA LEU A 25 -47.12 21.81 63.04
C LEU A 25 -46.27 20.68 62.45
N MET A 26 -44.97 20.72 62.75
CA MET A 26 -44.03 19.62 62.51
C MET A 26 -44.43 18.37 63.29
N ASN A 27 -44.63 17.24 62.60
CA ASN A 27 -44.58 15.92 63.22
C ASN A 27 -43.14 15.39 63.11
N LYS A 28 -42.47 15.29 64.27
CA LYS A 28 -41.14 14.70 64.43
C LYS A 28 -41.27 13.18 64.41
N THR A 29 -41.29 12.57 63.24
CA THR A 29 -40.98 11.13 63.14
C THR A 29 -40.43 10.80 61.76
N GLN A 30 -39.20 10.30 61.79
CA GLN A 30 -38.44 9.67 60.70
C GLN A 30 -37.88 10.61 59.63
N VAL A 31 -36.58 10.85 59.73
CA VAL A 31 -35.73 11.38 58.66
C VAL A 31 -35.34 10.20 57.77
N PRO A 32 -35.75 10.11 56.49
CA PRO A 32 -35.04 9.28 55.54
C PRO A 32 -33.71 9.99 55.23
N LYS A 33 -32.59 9.31 55.46
CA LYS A 33 -31.27 9.79 55.00
C LYS A 33 -31.35 10.06 53.49
N LEU A 34 -31.33 11.33 53.09
CA LEU A 34 -31.00 11.72 51.74
C LEU A 34 -29.50 11.44 51.53
N GLN A 35 -29.19 10.36 50.84
CA GLN A 35 -27.89 10.20 50.21
C GLN A 35 -27.75 11.26 49.12
N PRO A 36 -26.56 11.87 48.94
CA PRO A 36 -26.34 12.76 47.81
C PRO A 36 -26.48 11.91 46.54
N GLN A 37 -27.53 12.11 45.75
CA GLN A 37 -27.56 11.59 44.39
C GLN A 37 -26.52 12.38 43.60
N MET A 38 -25.32 11.83 43.52
CA MET A 38 -24.41 12.15 42.44
C MET A 38 -25.17 11.87 41.14
N SER A 39 -25.44 12.92 40.36
CA SER A 39 -25.81 12.75 38.97
C SER A 39 -24.65 12.00 38.31
N MET A 40 -24.84 10.70 38.10
CA MET A 40 -23.91 9.90 37.32
C MET A 40 -23.80 10.58 35.96
N MET A 41 -22.64 11.18 35.67
CA MET A 41 -22.22 11.31 34.29
C MET A 41 -22.45 9.93 33.66
N PRO A 42 -23.04 9.85 32.45
CA PRO A 42 -23.06 8.57 31.75
C PRO A 42 -21.62 8.05 31.75
N PRO A 43 -21.39 6.75 31.98
CA PRO A 43 -20.05 6.19 31.90
C PRO A 43 -19.46 6.73 30.60
N ARG A 44 -18.22 7.26 30.61
CA ARG A 44 -17.48 7.48 29.36
C ARG A 44 -17.65 6.17 28.59
N THR A 45 -18.53 6.16 27.60
CA THR A 45 -18.60 5.08 26.64
C THR A 45 -17.18 4.98 26.16
N GLN A 46 -16.52 3.86 26.45
CA GLN A 46 -15.24 3.56 25.83
C GLN A 46 -15.53 3.73 24.34
N THR A 47 -15.07 4.84 23.76
CA THR A 47 -15.15 5.00 22.31
C THR A 47 -14.45 3.75 21.79
N PRO A 48 -15.16 2.88 21.05
CA PRO A 48 -14.54 1.66 20.57
C PRO A 48 -13.24 2.07 19.88
N PRO A 49 -12.14 1.32 20.08
CA PRO A 49 -10.88 1.59 19.40
C PRO A 49 -11.17 1.90 17.93
N MET A 50 -10.52 2.90 17.33
CA MET A 50 -10.88 3.41 16.00
C MET A 50 -11.02 2.27 14.96
N GLY A 51 -10.20 1.22 15.07
CA GLY A 51 -10.34 0.00 14.28
C GLY A 51 -11.71 -0.69 14.41
N GLN A 52 -12.25 -0.84 15.62
CA GLN A 52 -13.57 -1.47 15.85
C GLN A 52 -14.73 -0.61 15.34
N ALA A 53 -14.62 0.72 15.47
CA ALA A 53 -15.60 1.63 14.87
C ALA A 53 -15.57 1.52 13.33
N PHE A 54 -14.38 1.43 12.74
CA PHE A 54 -14.20 1.25 11.30
C PHE A 54 -14.80 -0.08 10.82
N LEU A 55 -14.54 -1.19 11.51
CA LEU A 55 -15.14 -2.50 11.22
C LEU A 55 -16.67 -2.46 11.22
N THR A 56 -17.26 -1.77 12.21
CA THR A 56 -18.73 -1.63 12.30
C THR A 56 -19.31 -0.91 11.07
N VAL A 57 -18.58 0.07 10.53
CA VAL A 57 -18.99 0.78 9.30
C VAL A 57 -18.76 -0.10 8.06
N LEU A 58 -17.69 -0.89 8.02
CA LEU A 58 -17.43 -1.86 6.94
C LEU A 58 -18.57 -2.88 6.80
N ASP A 59 -19.09 -3.41 7.91
CA ASP A 59 -20.21 -4.37 7.89
C ASP A 59 -21.49 -3.78 7.25
N GLN A 60 -21.64 -2.45 7.30
CA GLN A 60 -22.78 -1.73 6.73
C GLN A 60 -22.53 -1.25 5.29
N CYS A 61 -21.33 -1.46 4.76
CA CYS A 61 -20.90 -0.99 3.45
C CYS A 61 -21.87 -1.37 2.31
N PRO A 62 -22.41 -2.61 2.21
CA PRO A 62 -23.37 -2.96 1.15
C PRO A 62 -24.67 -2.15 1.19
N LYS A 63 -25.11 -1.75 2.39
CA LYS A 63 -26.32 -0.93 2.57
C LYS A 63 -26.02 0.53 2.21
N LEU A 64 -24.89 1.04 2.68
CA LEU A 64 -24.45 2.41 2.40
C LEU A 64 -24.13 2.63 0.91
N GLU A 65 -23.68 1.61 0.19
CA GLU A 65 -23.36 1.69 -1.24
C GLU A 65 -24.60 1.96 -2.12
N VAL A 66 -25.80 1.61 -1.64
CA VAL A 66 -27.07 1.91 -2.31
C VAL A 66 -27.33 3.42 -2.38
N ASP A 67 -27.11 4.12 -1.26
CA ASP A 67 -27.37 5.55 -1.14
C ASP A 67 -26.12 6.40 -1.49
N ILE A 68 -24.93 5.81 -1.35
CA ILE A 68 -23.63 6.48 -1.49
C ILE A 68 -22.74 5.64 -2.42
N PRO A 69 -22.82 5.85 -3.76
CA PRO A 69 -22.08 5.05 -4.74
C PRO A 69 -20.55 5.05 -4.58
N LEU A 70 -20.00 6.08 -3.94
CA LEU A 70 -18.56 6.24 -3.70
C LEU A 70 -18.14 5.91 -2.26
N VAL A 71 -18.98 5.22 -1.48
CA VAL A 71 -18.73 4.94 -0.06
C VAL A 71 -17.33 4.35 0.19
N LYS A 72 -16.87 3.40 -0.64
CA LYS A 72 -15.53 2.80 -0.52
C LYS A 72 -14.41 3.83 -0.67
N SER A 73 -14.55 4.79 -1.60
CA SER A 73 -13.58 5.88 -1.77
C SER A 73 -13.56 6.84 -0.58
N TYR A 74 -14.70 7.07 0.08
CA TYR A 74 -14.76 7.87 1.30
C TYR A 74 -14.18 7.13 2.49
N LEU A 75 -14.53 5.84 2.67
CA LEU A 75 -13.95 5.00 3.71
C LEU A 75 -12.44 4.90 3.59
N ALA A 76 -11.91 4.78 2.37
CA ALA A 76 -10.47 4.82 2.12
C ALA A 76 -9.80 6.10 2.60
N GLN A 77 -10.46 7.25 2.45
CA GLN A 77 -9.95 8.54 2.92
C GLN A 77 -9.92 8.64 4.45
N PHE A 78 -10.90 8.06 5.15
CA PHE A 78 -10.90 7.98 6.60
C PHE A 78 -9.84 6.99 7.10
N ALA A 79 -9.77 5.80 6.50
CA ALA A 79 -8.77 4.78 6.83
C ALA A 79 -7.34 5.30 6.66
N ALA A 80 -7.04 5.99 5.55
CA ALA A 80 -5.72 6.55 5.31
C ALA A 80 -5.34 7.60 6.36
N ARG A 81 -6.27 8.46 6.77
CA ARG A 81 -6.03 9.44 7.85
C ARG A 81 -5.85 8.78 9.21
N ALA A 82 -6.63 7.73 9.50
CA ALA A 82 -6.48 6.96 10.73
C ALA A 82 -5.11 6.28 10.82
N ILE A 83 -4.60 5.75 9.70
CA ILE A 83 -3.23 5.19 9.62
C ILE A 83 -2.18 6.26 9.85
N ILE A 84 -2.30 7.42 9.19
CA ILE A 84 -1.36 8.53 9.35
C ILE A 84 -1.34 9.06 10.79
N ALA A 85 -2.49 9.03 11.47
CA ALA A 85 -2.63 9.41 12.87
C ALA A 85 -2.28 8.28 13.85
N GLU A 86 -1.75 7.15 13.37
CA GLU A 86 -1.35 5.98 14.17
C GLU A 86 -2.50 5.38 15.01
N LEU A 87 -3.75 5.59 14.57
CA LEU A 87 -4.95 5.05 15.23
C LEU A 87 -5.25 3.61 14.82
N VAL A 88 -4.73 3.17 13.67
CA VAL A 88 -4.84 1.81 13.13
C VAL A 88 -3.63 1.54 12.23
N SER A 89 -3.06 0.34 12.29
CA SER A 89 -1.96 -0.07 11.40
C SER A 89 -2.47 -0.59 10.05
N ILE A 90 -1.60 -0.64 9.03
CA ILE A 90 -1.93 -1.25 7.73
C ILE A 90 -2.32 -2.73 7.89
N SER A 91 -1.65 -3.46 8.80
CA SER A 91 -1.94 -4.88 9.05
C SER A 91 -3.30 -5.09 9.72
N GLU A 92 -3.64 -4.29 10.73
CA GLU A 92 -4.96 -4.34 11.39
C GLU A 92 -6.08 -3.96 10.41
N LEU A 93 -5.85 -2.98 9.53
CA LEU A 93 -6.79 -2.63 8.47
C LEU A 93 -6.91 -3.75 7.42
N GLY A 94 -5.81 -4.44 7.13
CA GLY A 94 -5.74 -5.49 6.12
C GLY A 94 -6.50 -6.75 6.48
N GLN A 95 -6.41 -7.21 7.74
CA GLN A 95 -7.06 -8.44 8.21
C GLN A 95 -8.54 -8.59 7.80
N PRO A 96 -9.44 -7.61 8.05
CA PRO A 96 -10.84 -7.72 7.64
C PRO A 96 -11.08 -7.58 6.13
N LEU A 97 -10.06 -7.17 5.35
CA LEU A 97 -10.14 -6.93 3.91
C LEU A 97 -9.42 -8.03 3.10
N GLU A 98 -8.95 -9.09 3.76
CA GLU A 98 -8.33 -10.24 3.09
C GLU A 98 -9.32 -10.94 2.14
N ASN A 99 -8.76 -11.67 1.17
CA ASN A 99 -9.43 -12.41 0.11
C ASN A 99 -10.40 -11.56 -0.72
N GLY A 100 -10.15 -10.26 -0.82
CA GLY A 100 -10.96 -9.33 -1.60
C GLY A 100 -12.25 -8.88 -0.92
N THR A 101 -12.37 -9.03 0.40
CA THR A 101 -13.52 -8.52 1.16
C THR A 101 -13.61 -6.99 0.98
N HIS A 102 -14.77 -6.50 0.52
CA HIS A 102 -14.99 -5.12 0.10
C HIS A 102 -14.03 -4.60 -0.99
N PHE A 103 -13.52 -5.46 -1.88
CA PHE A 103 -12.67 -5.03 -3.00
C PHE A 103 -13.33 -3.90 -3.82
N PRO A 104 -12.60 -2.83 -4.21
CA PRO A 104 -11.15 -2.62 -4.10
C PRO A 104 -10.69 -1.76 -2.89
N LEU A 105 -11.44 -1.75 -1.77
CA LEU A 105 -11.25 -0.79 -0.67
C LEU A 105 -9.81 -0.71 -0.15
N PHE A 106 -9.16 -1.84 0.13
CA PHE A 106 -7.79 -1.84 0.62
C PHE A 106 -6.82 -1.11 -0.32
N LEU A 107 -6.94 -1.34 -1.63
CA LEU A 107 -6.13 -0.64 -2.63
C LEU A 107 -6.44 0.85 -2.67
N LEU A 108 -7.71 1.23 -2.51
CA LEU A 108 -8.08 2.65 -2.40
C LEU A 108 -7.44 3.29 -1.17
N CYS A 109 -7.35 2.59 -0.03
CA CYS A 109 -6.66 3.09 1.16
C CYS A 109 -5.18 3.36 0.86
N LEU A 110 -4.49 2.44 0.18
CA LEU A 110 -3.10 2.62 -0.25
C LEU A 110 -2.94 3.80 -1.22
N GLN A 111 -3.86 3.96 -2.18
CA GLN A 111 -3.87 5.12 -3.07
C GLN A 111 -4.00 6.44 -2.30
N GLN A 112 -4.87 6.49 -1.29
CA GLN A 112 -5.04 7.68 -0.45
C GLN A 112 -3.79 7.95 0.41
N LEU A 113 -3.13 6.91 0.94
CA LEU A 113 -1.87 7.07 1.67
C LEU A 113 -0.77 7.65 0.80
N ALA A 114 -0.57 7.09 -0.41
CA ALA A 114 0.41 7.61 -1.37
C ALA A 114 0.11 9.05 -1.79
N LYS A 115 -1.17 9.45 -1.81
CA LYS A 115 -1.60 10.82 -2.12
C LYS A 115 -1.38 11.81 -0.97
N LEU A 116 -1.58 11.38 0.29
CA LEU A 116 -1.48 12.24 1.47
C LEU A 116 -0.06 12.39 1.99
N LYS A 117 0.79 11.40 1.73
CA LYS A 117 2.22 11.41 2.02
C LYS A 117 2.97 11.38 0.68
N ASP A 118 3.63 10.28 0.38
CA ASP A 118 4.30 10.02 -0.89
C ASP A 118 4.47 8.49 -1.09
N LYS A 119 5.08 8.12 -2.21
CA LYS A 119 5.26 6.71 -2.59
C LYS A 119 6.33 6.02 -1.75
N GLU A 120 7.38 6.75 -1.41
CA GLU A 120 8.51 6.29 -0.62
C GLU A 120 8.05 5.90 0.79
N TRP A 121 7.35 6.79 1.47
CA TRP A 121 6.76 6.58 2.78
C TRP A 121 5.79 5.40 2.79
N LEU A 122 4.93 5.29 1.76
CA LEU A 122 4.03 4.14 1.67
C LEU A 122 4.78 2.83 1.44
N THR A 123 5.86 2.84 0.65
CA THR A 123 6.66 1.63 0.39
C THR A 123 7.29 1.12 1.68
N GLU A 124 7.88 2.00 2.48
CA GLU A 124 8.47 1.66 3.78
C GLU A 124 7.40 1.12 4.75
N LEU A 125 6.28 1.83 4.87
CA LEU A 125 5.18 1.42 5.75
C LEU A 125 4.57 0.08 5.33
N PHE A 126 4.41 -0.16 4.03
CA PHE A 126 3.89 -1.41 3.50
C PHE A 126 4.84 -2.57 3.76
N GLN A 127 6.15 -2.38 3.58
CA GLN A 127 7.18 -3.38 3.92
C GLN A 127 7.16 -3.73 5.41
N LEU A 128 7.07 -2.73 6.30
CA LEU A 128 7.00 -2.93 7.75
C LEU A 128 5.73 -3.69 8.17
N SER A 129 4.61 -3.46 7.48
CA SER A 129 3.34 -4.11 7.78
C SER A 129 3.32 -5.62 7.53
N LYS A 130 4.26 -6.13 6.69
CA LYS A 130 4.32 -7.53 6.25
C LYS A 130 3.02 -8.06 5.64
N VAL A 131 2.14 -7.18 5.16
CA VAL A 131 0.90 -7.57 4.49
C VAL A 131 1.22 -8.29 3.18
N ASN A 132 0.60 -9.45 2.98
CA ASN A 132 0.71 -10.17 1.72
C ASN A 132 -0.29 -9.59 0.71
N MET A 133 0.20 -8.76 -0.22
CA MET A 133 -0.65 -8.12 -1.23
C MET A 133 -1.48 -9.11 -2.06
N GLN A 134 -0.94 -10.29 -2.37
CA GLN A 134 -1.67 -11.29 -3.15
C GLN A 134 -2.93 -11.77 -2.41
N LYS A 135 -2.86 -11.91 -1.08
CA LYS A 135 -4.02 -12.26 -0.24
C LYS A 135 -5.04 -11.13 -0.09
N MET A 136 -4.69 -9.89 -0.43
CA MET A 136 -5.61 -8.75 -0.38
C MET A 136 -6.53 -8.68 -1.61
N LEU A 137 -6.30 -9.54 -2.61
CA LEU A 137 -7.10 -9.61 -3.83
C LEU A 137 -8.20 -10.68 -3.72
N PRO A 138 -9.29 -10.55 -4.50
CA PRO A 138 -10.27 -11.62 -4.68
C PRO A 138 -9.58 -12.93 -5.08
N GLU A 139 -10.08 -14.07 -4.59
CA GLU A 139 -9.45 -15.39 -4.79
C GLU A 139 -9.14 -15.70 -6.27
N ILE A 140 -10.03 -15.31 -7.18
CA ILE A 140 -9.87 -15.48 -8.63
C ILE A 140 -8.70 -14.68 -9.23
N ASP A 141 -8.29 -13.60 -8.56
CA ASP A 141 -7.25 -12.67 -9.00
C ASP A 141 -5.92 -12.88 -8.24
N GLN A 142 -5.82 -13.87 -7.34
CA GLN A 142 -4.62 -14.18 -6.55
C GLN A 142 -3.52 -14.86 -7.38
N ASN A 143 -3.15 -14.23 -8.49
CA ASN A 143 -2.07 -14.61 -9.39
C ASN A 143 -1.09 -13.42 -9.53
N LYS A 144 0.21 -13.69 -9.64
CA LYS A 144 1.26 -12.66 -9.70
C LYS A 144 1.09 -11.67 -10.87
N ASP A 145 0.81 -12.17 -12.07
CA ASP A 145 0.65 -11.34 -13.26
C ASP A 145 -0.61 -10.48 -13.19
N ARG A 146 -1.69 -11.09 -12.69
CA ARG A 146 -2.99 -10.43 -12.51
C ARG A 146 -2.93 -9.36 -11.42
N MET A 147 -2.28 -9.66 -10.30
CA MET A 147 -2.01 -8.72 -9.21
C MET A 147 -1.30 -7.48 -9.74
N LEU A 148 -0.24 -7.68 -10.54
CA LEU A 148 0.52 -6.57 -11.09
C LEU A 148 -0.33 -5.69 -12.03
N GLU A 149 -1.21 -6.27 -12.84
CA GLU A 149 -2.15 -5.50 -13.69
C GLU A 149 -3.14 -4.67 -12.89
N ILE A 150 -3.72 -5.25 -11.83
CA ILE A 150 -4.66 -4.55 -10.95
C ILE A 150 -3.96 -3.38 -10.26
N LEU A 151 -2.75 -3.62 -9.73
CA LEU A 151 -1.96 -2.58 -9.06
C LEU A 151 -1.57 -1.47 -10.03
N ASP A 152 -1.19 -1.81 -11.27
CA ASP A 152 -0.84 -0.82 -12.28
C ASP A 152 -2.04 0.05 -12.68
N GLY A 153 -3.22 -0.55 -12.86
CA GLY A 153 -4.48 0.17 -13.08
C GLY A 153 -4.90 1.07 -11.90
N LYS A 154 -4.31 0.88 -10.72
CA LYS A 154 -4.49 1.72 -9.54
C LYS A 154 -3.27 2.60 -9.24
N GLY A 155 -2.23 2.60 -10.09
CA GLY A 155 -1.01 3.39 -9.85
C GLY A 155 -0.22 2.97 -8.62
N LEU A 156 -0.38 1.72 -8.17
CA LEU A 156 0.29 1.11 -7.00
C LEU A 156 1.41 0.14 -7.40
N SER A 157 1.73 0.01 -8.69
CA SER A 157 2.77 -0.90 -9.19
C SER A 157 4.18 -0.59 -8.65
N PHE A 158 4.41 0.63 -8.15
CA PHE A 158 5.67 1.01 -7.49
C PHE A 158 5.96 0.25 -6.20
N LEU A 159 4.95 -0.36 -5.55
CA LEU A 159 5.14 -1.20 -4.37
C LEU A 159 5.89 -2.51 -4.70
N PHE A 160 5.90 -2.92 -5.97
CA PHE A 160 6.51 -4.16 -6.44
C PHE A 160 7.44 -3.92 -7.64
N PRO A 161 8.53 -3.14 -7.45
CA PRO A 161 9.34 -2.66 -8.57
C PRO A 161 10.06 -3.79 -9.32
N LEU A 162 10.52 -4.84 -8.64
CA LEU A 162 11.17 -5.99 -9.27
C LEU A 162 10.21 -6.80 -10.14
N MET A 163 8.98 -7.03 -9.68
CA MET A 163 7.96 -7.72 -10.48
C MET A 163 7.54 -6.91 -11.70
N LYS A 164 7.39 -5.58 -11.53
CA LYS A 164 7.13 -4.67 -12.63
C LYS A 164 8.24 -4.70 -13.67
N LEU A 165 9.49 -4.59 -13.23
CA LEU A 165 10.68 -4.68 -14.06
C LEU A 165 10.68 -5.97 -14.87
N GLU A 166 10.43 -7.11 -14.23
CA GLU A 166 10.45 -8.41 -14.91
C GLU A 166 9.45 -8.48 -16.08
N LYS A 167 8.23 -7.96 -15.89
CA LYS A 167 7.17 -7.94 -16.91
C LYS A 167 7.45 -6.92 -18.02
N GLU A 168 7.97 -5.73 -17.67
CA GLU A 168 8.18 -4.64 -18.63
C GLU A 168 9.48 -4.79 -19.42
N LEU A 169 10.56 -5.23 -18.79
CA LEU A 169 11.86 -5.41 -19.45
C LEU A 169 11.77 -6.38 -20.63
N LEU A 170 11.01 -7.47 -20.49
CA LEU A 170 10.80 -8.43 -21.59
C LEU A 170 10.09 -7.78 -22.78
N LYS A 171 9.10 -6.91 -22.52
CA LYS A 171 8.40 -6.17 -23.58
C LYS A 171 9.34 -5.19 -24.26
N GLN A 172 10.16 -4.46 -23.50
CA GLN A 172 11.13 -3.52 -24.05
C GLN A 172 12.15 -4.23 -24.96
N ILE A 173 12.68 -5.37 -24.52
CA ILE A 173 13.61 -6.18 -25.32
C ILE A 173 12.95 -6.68 -26.62
N GLN A 174 11.66 -7.06 -26.58
CA GLN A 174 10.91 -7.47 -27.78
C GLN A 174 10.64 -6.32 -28.75
N MET A 175 10.46 -5.10 -28.22
CA MET A 175 10.22 -3.90 -29.02
C MET A 175 11.49 -3.40 -29.69
N ASP A 176 12.57 -3.24 -28.93
CA ASP A 176 13.88 -2.83 -29.42
C ASP A 176 14.99 -3.48 -28.57
N PRO A 177 15.70 -4.48 -29.10
CA PRO A 177 16.77 -5.16 -28.38
C PRO A 177 18.08 -4.34 -28.37
N SER A 178 18.07 -3.05 -28.71
CA SER A 178 19.25 -2.18 -28.63
C SER A 178 19.71 -1.95 -27.17
N PRO A 179 21.00 -2.17 -26.85
CA PRO A 179 21.54 -1.90 -25.51
C PRO A 179 21.30 -0.48 -25.03
N GLN A 180 21.40 0.51 -25.91
CA GLN A 180 21.22 1.92 -25.58
C GLN A 180 19.76 2.24 -25.25
N THR A 181 18.81 1.65 -25.98
CA THR A 181 17.37 1.83 -25.73
C THR A 181 16.99 1.20 -24.39
N ILE A 182 17.46 -0.03 -24.13
CA ILE A 182 17.21 -0.73 -22.86
C ILE A 182 17.86 0.03 -21.69
N TYR A 183 19.11 0.51 -21.84
CA TYR A 183 19.78 1.33 -20.82
C TYR A 183 18.97 2.59 -20.50
N LYS A 184 18.60 3.35 -21.53
CA LYS A 184 17.85 4.59 -21.36
C LYS A 184 16.53 4.30 -20.63
N TRP A 185 15.82 3.25 -21.02
CA TRP A 185 14.58 2.85 -20.36
C TRP A 185 14.79 2.49 -18.89
N ILE A 186 15.82 1.71 -18.55
CA ILE A 186 16.16 1.37 -17.15
C ILE A 186 16.41 2.66 -16.35
N LYS A 187 17.27 3.55 -16.85
CA LYS A 187 17.63 4.81 -16.18
C LYS A 187 16.41 5.72 -15.97
N ASP A 188 15.49 5.74 -16.92
CA ASP A 188 14.31 6.60 -16.87
C ASP A 188 13.18 6.03 -15.99
N ASN A 189 13.12 4.71 -15.78
CA ASN A 189 11.96 4.05 -15.13
C ASN A 189 12.29 3.32 -13.81
N ILE A 190 13.56 3.07 -13.52
CA ILE A 190 13.99 2.30 -12.35
C ILE A 190 14.79 3.20 -11.40
N SER A 191 14.49 3.09 -10.10
CA SER A 191 15.22 3.84 -9.08
C SER A 191 16.68 3.38 -9.00
N PRO A 192 17.66 4.30 -8.88
CA PRO A 192 19.08 3.95 -8.73
C PRO A 192 19.35 3.00 -7.56
N LYS A 193 18.53 3.06 -6.49
CA LYS A 193 18.65 2.15 -5.33
C LYS A 193 18.48 0.68 -5.70
N LEU A 194 17.76 0.37 -6.77
CA LEU A 194 17.53 -1.00 -7.24
C LEU A 194 18.65 -1.50 -8.16
N HIS A 195 19.54 -0.65 -8.67
CA HIS A 195 20.58 -1.07 -9.61
C HIS A 195 21.63 -1.99 -8.96
N VAL A 196 21.83 -1.84 -7.65
CA VAL A 196 22.71 -2.69 -6.82
C VAL A 196 21.99 -3.91 -6.24
N ASP A 197 20.68 -4.06 -6.46
CA ASP A 197 19.90 -5.17 -5.93
C ASP A 197 20.20 -6.47 -6.70
N LYS A 198 20.44 -7.56 -5.97
CA LYS A 198 20.76 -8.87 -6.57
C LYS A 198 19.62 -9.40 -7.45
N GLY A 199 18.37 -9.13 -7.07
CA GLY A 199 17.19 -9.49 -7.84
C GLY A 199 17.09 -8.71 -9.14
N PHE A 200 17.40 -7.41 -9.12
CA PHE A 200 17.52 -6.58 -10.32
C PHE A 200 18.55 -7.15 -11.30
N VAL A 201 19.77 -7.39 -10.84
CA VAL A 201 20.86 -7.97 -11.67
C VAL A 201 20.42 -9.32 -12.23
N ASN A 202 19.81 -10.18 -11.41
CA ASN A 202 19.34 -11.47 -11.86
C ASN A 202 18.26 -11.39 -12.95
N ILE A 203 17.27 -10.50 -12.80
CA ILE A 203 16.21 -10.28 -13.80
C ILE A 203 16.83 -9.82 -15.11
N LEU A 204 17.75 -8.84 -15.05
CA LEU A 204 18.42 -8.30 -16.23
C LEU A 204 19.21 -9.37 -16.97
N MET A 205 20.03 -10.13 -16.24
CA MET A 205 20.84 -11.20 -16.81
C MET A 205 19.95 -12.32 -17.38
N THR A 206 18.98 -12.81 -16.62
CA THR A 206 18.14 -13.96 -17.02
C THR A 206 17.17 -13.62 -18.15
N ARG A 207 16.56 -12.43 -18.16
CA ARG A 207 15.63 -12.01 -19.21
C ARG A 207 16.35 -11.60 -20.49
N GLY A 208 17.52 -10.95 -20.39
CA GLY A 208 18.39 -10.68 -21.54
C GLY A 208 18.84 -11.95 -22.27
N LEU A 209 19.05 -13.04 -21.53
CA LEU A 209 19.41 -14.36 -22.09
C LEU A 209 18.29 -15.04 -22.88
N ILE A 210 17.05 -14.93 -22.42
CA ILE A 210 15.92 -15.70 -22.97
C ILE A 210 15.55 -15.20 -24.37
N HIS A 211 15.74 -13.92 -24.69
CA HIS A 211 15.29 -13.36 -25.98
C HIS A 211 16.28 -13.51 -27.15
N ARG A 212 17.03 -14.63 -27.19
CA ARG A 212 17.83 -15.03 -28.37
C ARG A 212 19.09 -14.18 -28.61
N MET A 213 19.75 -13.77 -27.55
CA MET A 213 20.99 -12.97 -27.57
C MET A 213 22.21 -13.78 -27.14
N ARG A 214 22.40 -14.97 -27.72
CA ARG A 214 23.48 -15.92 -27.35
C ARG A 214 24.90 -15.33 -27.43
N CYS A 215 25.11 -14.26 -28.21
CA CYS A 215 26.39 -13.56 -28.35
C CYS A 215 26.35 -12.08 -27.91
N MET A 216 25.18 -11.58 -27.49
CA MET A 216 25.06 -10.19 -27.05
C MET A 216 25.10 -10.06 -25.52
N LEU A 217 24.95 -11.14 -24.73
CA LEU A 217 25.03 -11.02 -23.27
C LEU A 217 26.33 -10.39 -22.76
N LEU A 218 27.48 -10.83 -23.29
CA LEU A 218 28.77 -10.25 -22.94
C LEU A 218 28.83 -8.78 -23.37
N ARG A 219 28.23 -8.42 -24.52
CA ARG A 219 28.14 -7.03 -24.97
C ARG A 219 27.23 -6.21 -24.08
N PHE A 220 26.09 -6.73 -23.66
CA PHE A 220 25.20 -6.06 -22.70
C PHE A 220 25.88 -5.89 -21.35
N PHE A 221 26.60 -6.90 -20.86
CA PHE A 221 27.34 -6.79 -19.61
C PHE A 221 28.46 -5.75 -19.69
N VAL A 222 29.32 -5.81 -20.71
CA VAL A 222 30.36 -4.81 -20.95
C VAL A 222 29.73 -3.42 -21.10
N HIS A 223 28.64 -3.30 -21.85
CA HIS A 223 27.98 -2.01 -22.04
C HIS A 223 27.28 -1.51 -20.78
N PHE A 224 26.69 -2.37 -19.96
CA PHE A 224 26.05 -2.00 -18.70
C PHE A 224 27.06 -1.66 -17.62
N TYR A 225 28.24 -2.28 -17.66
CA TYR A 225 29.40 -1.91 -16.85
C TYR A 225 29.97 -0.56 -17.30
N ASP A 226 30.25 -0.40 -18.60
CA ASP A 226 30.77 0.85 -19.19
C ASP A 226 29.82 2.04 -18.96
N MET A 227 28.51 1.78 -18.84
CA MET A 227 27.47 2.79 -18.64
C MET A 227 27.05 2.96 -17.17
N GLU A 228 27.81 2.38 -16.24
CA GLU A 228 27.63 2.50 -14.78
C GLU A 228 26.24 2.07 -14.27
N ILE A 229 25.61 1.08 -14.91
CA ILE A 229 24.34 0.51 -14.42
C ILE A 229 24.60 -0.51 -13.33
N ILE A 230 25.59 -1.38 -13.53
CA ILE A 230 25.90 -2.49 -12.63
C ILE A 230 27.34 -2.34 -12.19
N GLU A 231 27.55 -2.20 -10.88
CA GLU A 231 28.87 -2.20 -10.26
C GLU A 231 29.55 -3.58 -10.38
N GLU A 232 30.88 -3.60 -10.44
CA GLU A 232 31.69 -4.83 -10.53
C GLU A 232 31.32 -5.78 -9.38
N GLU A 233 31.20 -5.21 -8.18
CA GLU A 233 30.91 -5.89 -6.93
C GLU A 233 29.52 -6.52 -6.94
N ALA A 234 28.51 -5.82 -7.46
CA ALA A 234 27.14 -6.34 -7.55
C ALA A 234 27.07 -7.55 -8.51
N PHE A 235 27.81 -7.51 -9.62
CA PHE A 235 27.89 -8.62 -10.55
C PHE A 235 28.67 -9.81 -9.98
N LEU A 236 29.83 -9.58 -9.37
CA LEU A 236 30.62 -10.64 -8.75
C LEU A 236 29.84 -11.32 -7.62
N ALA A 237 29.18 -10.53 -6.76
CA ALA A 237 28.32 -11.04 -5.72
C ALA A 237 27.16 -11.89 -6.28
N TRP A 238 26.57 -11.51 -7.42
CA TRP A 238 25.58 -12.34 -8.10
C TRP A 238 26.20 -13.60 -8.72
N LYS A 239 27.37 -13.52 -9.35
CA LYS A 239 28.06 -14.65 -10.00
C LYS A 239 28.48 -15.73 -9.00
N GLU A 240 29.10 -15.33 -7.90
CA GLU A 240 29.66 -16.22 -6.87
C GLU A 240 28.61 -16.79 -5.93
N ASP A 241 27.44 -16.16 -5.88
CA ASP A 241 26.33 -16.64 -5.09
C ASP A 241 25.82 -17.99 -5.62
N ILE A 242 25.99 -19.03 -4.81
CA ILE A 242 25.57 -20.41 -5.13
C ILE A 242 24.13 -20.71 -4.69
N THR A 243 23.43 -19.75 -4.10
CA THR A 243 22.05 -19.95 -3.67
C THR A 243 21.13 -20.21 -4.87
N GLN A 244 20.19 -21.14 -4.70
CA GLN A 244 19.15 -21.43 -5.69
C GLN A 244 17.97 -20.45 -5.59
N GLU A 245 18.20 -19.26 -5.05
CA GLU A 245 17.16 -18.23 -4.85
C GLU A 245 16.56 -17.78 -6.19
N PHE A 246 17.35 -17.85 -7.27
CA PHE A 246 16.96 -17.37 -8.59
C PHE A 246 16.90 -18.51 -9.63
N PRO A 247 15.70 -18.94 -10.08
CA PRO A 247 15.59 -19.97 -11.11
C PRO A 247 16.17 -19.48 -12.44
N GLY A 248 16.94 -20.34 -13.11
CA GLY A 248 17.55 -20.04 -14.42
C GLY A 248 18.96 -19.46 -14.36
N LYS A 249 19.47 -19.11 -13.17
CA LYS A 249 20.84 -18.59 -12.95
C LYS A 249 21.94 -19.52 -13.46
N GLY A 250 21.87 -20.82 -13.19
CA GLY A 250 22.87 -21.77 -13.66
C GLY A 250 22.94 -21.84 -15.19
N LYS A 251 21.77 -21.86 -15.86
CA LYS A 251 21.67 -21.80 -17.32
C LYS A 251 22.19 -20.46 -17.86
N ALA A 252 21.96 -19.38 -17.12
CA ALA A 252 22.43 -18.05 -17.46
C ALA A 252 23.95 -17.93 -17.45
N LEU A 253 24.58 -18.33 -16.34
CA LEU A 253 26.03 -18.39 -16.20
C LEU A 253 26.64 -19.31 -17.27
N PHE A 254 26.10 -20.52 -17.44
CA PHE A 254 26.60 -21.48 -18.42
C PHE A 254 26.59 -20.90 -19.86
N GLN A 255 25.50 -20.22 -20.25
CA GLN A 255 25.41 -19.62 -21.59
C GLN A 255 26.28 -18.37 -21.76
N ALA A 256 26.49 -17.59 -20.70
CA ALA A 256 27.40 -16.45 -20.71
C ALA A 256 28.86 -16.88 -20.91
N PHE A 257 29.29 -17.94 -20.22
CA PHE A 257 30.69 -18.37 -20.14
C PHE A 257 31.09 -19.45 -21.17
N GLN A 258 30.14 -20.14 -21.82
CA GLN A 258 30.46 -21.10 -22.89
C GLN A 258 30.43 -20.48 -24.30
N ASN A 259 29.58 -19.46 -24.55
CA ASN A 259 29.51 -18.77 -25.86
C ASN A 259 30.63 -17.73 -26.05
N SER A 260 31.38 -17.42 -25.01
CA SER A 260 32.57 -16.57 -25.07
C SER A 260 33.68 -17.20 -25.92
N GLU A 261 33.88 -18.52 -25.86
CA GLU A 261 35.00 -19.17 -26.56
C GLU A 261 34.88 -19.16 -28.10
N SER A 262 33.67 -19.04 -28.65
CA SER A 262 33.45 -19.23 -30.09
C SER A 262 33.26 -17.95 -30.92
N LEU A 263 32.83 -16.81 -30.33
CA LEU A 263 32.46 -15.63 -31.16
C LEU A 263 33.04 -14.26 -30.76
N CYS A 264 33.83 -14.12 -29.68
CA CYS A 264 34.37 -12.81 -29.25
C CYS A 264 35.85 -12.86 -28.85
N ARG A 265 36.74 -13.36 -29.75
CA ARG A 265 38.19 -13.47 -29.49
C ARG A 265 38.89 -12.15 -29.09
N GLY A 266 38.29 -10.98 -29.32
CA GLY A 266 38.88 -9.68 -28.95
C GLY A 266 38.56 -9.19 -27.52
N THR A 267 37.30 -9.33 -27.08
CA THR A 267 36.84 -8.73 -25.81
C THR A 267 37.12 -9.62 -24.60
N ILE A 268 37.24 -10.93 -24.81
CA ILE A 268 37.50 -11.91 -23.73
C ILE A 268 38.96 -11.94 -23.31
N MET A 269 39.90 -11.60 -24.22
CA MET A 269 41.31 -11.46 -23.83
C MET A 269 41.50 -10.36 -22.80
N VAL A 270 40.75 -9.26 -22.91
CA VAL A 270 40.79 -8.16 -21.94
C VAL A 270 40.27 -8.63 -20.57
N TRP A 271 39.20 -9.42 -20.52
CA TRP A 271 38.62 -9.87 -19.25
C TRP A 271 39.38 -11.03 -18.58
N ASN A 272 39.92 -11.98 -19.37
CA ASN A 272 40.85 -12.98 -18.83
C ASN A 272 42.17 -12.34 -18.39
N GLN A 273 42.65 -11.28 -19.04
CA GLN A 273 43.78 -10.51 -18.52
C GLN A 273 43.43 -9.76 -17.24
N ILE A 274 42.27 -9.09 -17.14
CA ILE A 274 41.84 -8.38 -15.93
C ILE A 274 41.64 -9.34 -14.74
N SER A 275 41.07 -10.53 -14.99
CA SER A 275 40.88 -11.55 -13.95
C SER A 275 42.19 -12.26 -13.55
N GLN A 276 43.09 -12.50 -14.50
CA GLN A 276 44.40 -13.13 -14.21
C GLN A 276 45.39 -12.15 -13.55
N LEU A 277 45.33 -10.85 -13.87
CA LEU A 277 46.19 -9.83 -13.24
C LEU A 277 45.82 -9.53 -11.77
N LYS A 278 44.58 -9.78 -11.34
CA LYS A 278 44.16 -9.58 -9.93
C LYS A 278 44.34 -10.82 -9.03
N VAL A 279 44.67 -12.00 -9.58
CA VAL A 279 44.98 -13.21 -8.79
C VAL A 279 46.48 -13.34 -8.48
N MET A 280 47.32 -12.46 -9.06
CA MET A 280 48.77 -12.43 -8.86
C MET A 280 49.29 -11.18 -8.11
N VAL A 281 48.42 -10.46 -7.37
CA VAL A 281 48.83 -9.43 -6.39
C VAL A 281 48.14 -9.68 -5.06
#